data_AF-A0A7K3H371-F1
#
_entry.id   AF-A0A7K3H371-F1
#
_cell.length_a   1.000
_cell.length_b   1.000
_cell.length_c   1.000
_cell.angle_alpha   90.00
_cell.angle_beta   90.00
_cell.angle_gamma   90.00
#
_symmetry.space_group_name_H-M   'P 1'
#
loop_
_entity.id
_entity.type
_entity.pdbx_description
1 polymer ?
#
loop_
_entity_poly.entity_id
_entity_poly.type
_entity_poly.pdbx_seq_one_letter_code
_entity_poly.pdbx_strand_id
1 'polypeptide(L)' 'MPPLDSPRTDFEAVFHAIGIIQAERRCGPEDAFQLLVNVSQRTNMKVRSIAAALVSLAETAPPGPLLPGEPR' A
#
# COMPACT_ATOMS: atom_id res chain seq x y z
N MET A 1 -26.81 -9.00 3.25
CA MET A 1 -25.48 -9.52 3.59
C MET A 1 -24.52 -8.33 3.63
N PRO A 2 -23.96 -7.95 4.79
CA PRO A 2 -22.87 -6.99 4.83
C PRO A 2 -21.57 -7.64 4.30
N PRO A 3 -20.65 -6.88 3.69
CA PRO A 3 -19.35 -7.40 3.30
C PRO A 3 -18.57 -7.80 4.56
N LEU A 4 -17.90 -8.95 4.47
CA LEU A 4 -17.05 -9.52 5.50
C LEU A 4 -15.74 -8.71 5.57
N ASP A 5 -15.80 -7.46 6.06
CA ASP A 5 -14.61 -6.72 6.49
C ASP A 5 -14.08 -7.36 7.77
N SER A 6 -13.48 -8.54 7.62
CA SER A 6 -12.74 -9.20 8.69
C SER A 6 -11.42 -8.45 8.88
N PRO A 7 -11.12 -7.90 10.07
CA PRO A 7 -9.94 -7.06 10.30
C PRO A 7 -8.60 -7.82 10.37
N ARG A 8 -8.47 -8.99 9.73
CA ARG A 8 -7.35 -9.94 9.96
C ARG A 8 -6.07 -9.67 9.16
N THR A 9 -5.96 -8.53 8.52
CA THR A 9 -4.75 -8.19 7.77
C THR A 9 -4.27 -6.78 8.08
N ASP A 10 -3.92 -6.60 9.34
CA ASP A 10 -3.28 -5.39 9.83
C ASP A 10 -1.88 -5.13 9.26
N PHE A 11 -1.24 -6.17 8.72
CA PHE A 11 0.05 -6.08 8.04
C PHE A 11 -0.03 -6.03 6.50
N GLU A 12 -1.16 -6.36 5.87
CA GLU A 12 -1.25 -6.37 4.39
C GLU A 12 -0.97 -4.99 3.80
N ALA A 13 -1.63 -3.95 4.33
CA ALA A 13 -1.40 -2.59 3.87
C ALA A 13 0.08 -2.18 4.03
N VAL A 14 0.70 -2.60 5.14
CA VAL A 14 2.12 -2.31 5.42
C VAL A 14 3.02 -3.03 4.42
N PHE A 15 2.78 -4.32 4.17
CA PHE A 15 3.57 -5.11 3.23
C PHE A 15 3.41 -4.63 1.79
N HIS A 16 2.19 -4.27 1.38
CA HIS A 16 1.92 -3.72 0.06
C HIS A 16 2.58 -2.34 -0.11
N ALA A 17 2.48 -1.44 0.89
CA ALA A 17 3.18 -0.17 0.89
C ALA A 17 4.70 -0.34 0.77
N ILE A 18 5.29 -1.32 1.47
CA ILE A 18 6.71 -1.66 1.32
C ILE A 18 7.03 -2.07 -0.12
N GLY A 19 6.18 -2.87 -0.78
CA GLY A 19 6.32 -3.22 -2.20
C GLY A 19 6.35 -2.00 -3.12
N ILE A 20 5.44 -1.05 -2.91
CA ILE A 20 5.35 0.20 -3.69
C ILE A 20 6.62 1.05 -3.49
N ILE A 21 7.07 1.23 -2.24
CA ILE A 21 8.27 2.02 -1.92
C ILE A 21 9.52 1.39 -2.54
N GLN A 22 9.66 0.06 -2.49
CA GLN A 22 10.77 -0.64 -3.12
C GLN A 22 10.80 -0.41 -4.64
N ALA A 23 9.63 -0.43 -5.29
CA ALA A 23 9.52 -0.17 -6.73
C ALA A 23 9.90 1.28 -7.10
N GLU A 24 9.44 2.27 -6.32
CA GLU A 24 9.76 3.69 -6.54
C GLU A 24 11.21 4.05 -6.23
N ARG A 25 11.72 3.62 -5.06
CA ARG A 25 13.01 4.07 -4.52
C ARG A 25 14.17 3.14 -4.85
N ARG A 26 13.90 1.93 -5.37
CA ARG A 26 14.89 0.85 -5.57
C ARG A 26 15.65 0.50 -4.28
N CYS A 27 14.97 0.55 -3.14
CA CYS A 27 15.52 0.20 -1.82
C CYS A 27 15.17 -1.24 -1.41
N GLY A 28 15.81 -1.73 -0.35
CA GLY A 28 15.45 -2.99 0.31
C GLY A 28 14.21 -2.88 1.19
N PRO A 29 13.62 -4.01 1.61
CA PRO A 29 12.39 -4.03 2.41
C PRO A 29 12.55 -3.38 3.79
N GLU A 30 13.73 -3.52 4.40
CA GLU A 30 14.04 -2.93 5.72
C GLU A 30 14.04 -1.39 5.67
N ASP A 31 14.66 -0.82 4.64
CA ASP A 31 14.75 0.63 4.42
C ASP A 31 13.37 1.24 4.10
N ALA A 32 12.58 0.53 3.28
CA ALA A 32 11.20 0.90 2.99
C ALA A 32 10.32 0.91 4.25
N PHE A 33 10.47 -0.08 5.13
CA PHE A 33 9.74 -0.10 6.40
C PHE A 33 10.21 1.01 7.35
N GLN A 34 11.52 1.24 7.45
CA GLN A 34 12.08 2.37 8.22
C GLN A 34 11.53 3.71 7.75
N LEU A 35 11.32 3.89 6.44
CA LEU A 35 10.70 5.08 5.89
C LEU A 35 9.27 5.28 6.42
N LEU A 36 8.44 4.22 6.39
CA LEU A 36 7.08 4.26 6.93
C LEU A 36 7.07 4.59 8.43
N VAL A 37 8.02 4.01 9.19
CA VAL A 37 8.19 4.30 10.62
C VAL A 37 8.60 5.76 10.84
N ASN A 38 9.51 6.31 10.05
CA ASN A 38 9.94 7.70 10.15
C ASN A 38 8.77 8.66 9.90
N VAL A 39 7.96 8.39 8.88
CA VAL A 39 6.74 9.17 8.60
C VAL A 39 5.73 9.03 9.74
N SER A 40 5.55 7.82 10.28
CA SER A 40 4.70 7.56 11.44
C SER A 40 5.09 8.38 12.66
N GLN A 41 6.38 8.43 12.98
CA GLN A 41 6.88 9.20 14.10
C GLN A 41 6.68 10.71 13.90
N ARG A 42 6.89 11.21 12.68
CA ARG A 42 6.71 12.65 12.37
C ARG A 42 5.26 13.09 12.34
N THR A 43 4.36 12.21 11.90
CA THR A 43 2.92 12.51 11.78
C THR A 43 2.11 12.11 13.01
N ASN A 44 2.72 11.38 13.95
CA ASN A 44 2.06 10.76 15.10
C ASN A 44 0.84 9.91 14.67
N MET A 45 0.93 9.28 13.50
CA MET A 45 -0.09 8.40 12.96
C MET A 45 0.40 6.96 12.97
N LYS A 46 -0.52 6.00 13.12
CA LYS A 46 -0.19 4.58 13.07
C LYS A 46 0.38 4.22 11.69
N VAL A 47 1.46 3.45 11.66
CA VAL A 47 2.09 2.94 10.41
C VAL A 47 1.04 2.29 9.49
N ARG A 48 0.11 1.51 10.04
CA ARG A 48 -1.01 0.91 9.28
C ARG A 48 -1.86 1.95 8.55
N SER A 49 -2.16 3.07 9.18
CA SER A 49 -2.98 4.13 8.58
C SER A 49 -2.24 4.82 7.43
N ILE A 50 -0.94 5.06 7.60
CA ILE A 50 -0.09 5.67 6.58
C ILE A 50 0.06 4.71 5.39
N ALA A 51 0.31 3.43 5.68
CA ALA A 51 0.42 2.41 4.65
C ALA A 51 -0.89 2.23 3.88
N ALA A 52 -2.03 2.21 4.57
CA ALA A 52 -3.34 2.15 3.91
C ALA A 52 -3.62 3.36 3.02
N ALA A 53 -3.25 4.57 3.46
CA ALA A 53 -3.36 5.77 2.65
C ALA A 53 -2.44 5.72 1.42
N LEU A 54 -1.23 5.20 1.57
CA LEU A 54 -0.26 5.06 0.48
C LEU A 54 -0.70 4.02 -0.55
N VAL A 55 -1.21 2.87 -0.10
CA VAL A 55 -1.78 1.83 -0.97
C VAL A 55 -3.02 2.36 -1.67
N SER A 56 -3.94 3.02 -0.96
CA SER A 56 -5.12 3.62 -1.56
C SER A 56 -4.75 4.69 -2.61
N LEU A 57 -3.69 5.46 -2.39
CA LEU A 57 -3.15 6.41 -3.38
C LEU A 57 -2.56 5.70 -4.61
N ALA A 58 -1.86 4.59 -4.40
CA ALA A 58 -1.30 3.79 -5.49
C ALA A 58 -2.38 3.05 -6.29
N GLU A 59 -3.46 2.60 -5.63
CA GLU A 59 -4.61 1.96 -6.27
C GLU A 59 -5.53 2.99 -6.95
N THR A 60 -5.66 4.20 -6.40
CA THR A 60 -6.45 5.26 -7.03
C THR A 60 -5.77 5.87 -8.24
N ALA A 61 -4.44 5.74 -8.37
CA ALA A 61 -3.81 5.87 -9.67
C ALA A 61 -4.26 4.65 -10.48
N PRO A 62 -5.20 4.80 -11.43
CA PRO A 62 -5.73 3.64 -12.13
C PRO A 62 -4.53 2.91 -12.74
N PRO A 63 -4.33 1.60 -12.46
CA PRO A 63 -3.60 0.79 -13.41
C PRO A 63 -4.41 0.95 -14.69
N GLY A 64 -3.94 1.80 -15.61
CA GLY A 64 -4.69 2.18 -16.79
C GLY A 64 -5.29 0.91 -17.36
N PRO A 65 -6.64 0.80 -17.48
CA PRO A 65 -7.30 -0.47 -17.65
C PRO A 65 -6.54 -1.26 -18.71
N LEU A 66 -5.91 -2.37 -18.32
CA LEU A 66 -5.54 -3.37 -19.30
C LEU A 66 -6.89 -3.89 -19.80
N LEU A 67 -7.40 -3.22 -20.83
CA LEU A 67 -8.56 -3.62 -21.60
C LEU A 67 -8.37 -5.13 -21.90
N PRO A 68 -9.25 -6.02 -21.38
CA PRO A 68 -9.24 -7.39 -21.85
C PRO A 68 -9.54 -7.32 -23.35
N GLY A 69 -8.58 -7.73 -24.18
CA GLY A 69 -8.77 -7.76 -25.62
C GLY A 69 -10.02 -8.58 -25.92
N GLU A 70 -11.08 -7.92 -26.37
CA GLU A 70 -12.25 -8.56 -26.97
C GLU A 70 -11.76 -9.43 -28.14
N PRO A 71 -11.95 -10.77 -28.10
CA PRO A 71 -11.82 -11.58 -29.29
C PRO A 71 -13.09 -11.42 -30.12
N ARG A 72 -12.90 -10.94 -31.35
CA ARG A 72 -13.90 -10.71 -32.39
C ARG A 72 -14.53 -11.99 -32.93
#